data_AF-A0A7S3BCR9-F1
#
_entry.id   AF-A0A7S3BCR9-F1
#
_cell.length_a   1.000
_cell.length_b   1.000
_cell.length_c   1.000
_cell.angle_alpha   90.00
_cell.angle_beta   90.00
_cell.angle_gamma   90.00
#
_symmetry.space_group_name_H-M   'P 1'
#
loop_
_entity.id
_entity.type
_entity.pdbx_description
1 polymer ?
#
loop_
_entity_poly.entity_id
_entity_poly.type
_entity_poly.pdbx_seq_one_letter_code
_entity_poly.pdbx_strand_id
1 'polypeptide(L)'
;GSVPGLKGGAGGDAGTKWRSKLPNATDDAIDMLQKLLDFMPELRMSAVQALDHPYVAQFHDPAAERVADFCVTVPIDDKDKKTTSQYRTQLYEHMMAADVSKRGRNSVRRESGPNSNREQRQ
;
A
#
# COMPACT_ATOMS: atom_id res chain seq x y z
N GLY A 1 31.21 6.88 30.59
CA GLY A 1 31.36 8.11 29.79
C GLY A 1 30.03 8.40 29.14
N SER A 2 29.42 9.53 29.47
CA SER A 2 28.11 9.95 28.96
C SER A 2 28.24 10.33 27.48
N VAL A 3 27.45 9.71 26.60
CA VAL A 3 27.35 10.10 25.19
C VAL A 3 26.53 11.40 25.08
N PRO A 4 27.02 12.45 24.41
CA PRO A 4 26.28 13.70 24.26
C PRO A 4 25.20 13.54 23.19
N GLY A 5 24.02 14.07 23.51
CA GLY A 5 22.84 14.02 22.66
C GLY A 5 23.05 14.68 21.29
N LEU A 6 22.63 13.96 20.26
CA LEU A 6 22.37 14.51 18.93
C LEU A 6 21.30 15.61 19.07
N LYS A 7 21.73 16.87 18.97
CA LYS A 7 20.81 17.99 18.78
C LYS A 7 20.06 17.78 17.46
N GLY A 8 18.74 17.60 17.56
CA GLY A 8 17.83 17.69 16.41
C GLY A 8 18.07 19.00 15.67
N GLY A 9 18.29 18.89 14.36
CA GLY A 9 18.54 20.02 13.49
C GLY A 9 17.38 21.02 13.56
N ALA A 10 17.73 22.28 13.77
CA ALA A 10 16.79 23.39 13.71
C ALA A 10 16.16 23.47 12.31
N GLY A 11 14.89 23.06 12.19
CA GLY A 11 14.07 23.18 10.99
C GLY A 11 13.60 24.61 10.73
N GLY A 12 14.53 25.56 10.63
CA GLY A 12 14.24 27.00 10.56
C GLY A 12 14.19 27.64 9.17
N ASP A 13 14.46 26.92 8.07
CA ASP A 13 14.64 27.54 6.73
C ASP A 13 13.72 26.97 5.63
N ALA A 14 13.20 25.75 5.79
CA ALA A 14 12.42 25.09 4.74
C ALA A 14 11.09 25.81 4.44
N GLY A 15 10.38 26.29 5.46
CA GLY A 15 9.13 27.03 5.28
C GLY A 15 9.30 28.32 4.48
N THR A 16 10.42 29.01 4.67
CA THR A 16 10.77 30.23 3.92
C THR A 16 11.06 29.91 2.45
N LYS A 17 11.77 28.80 2.20
CA LYS A 17 12.11 28.33 0.85
C LYS A 17 10.86 27.97 0.03
N TRP A 18 9.91 27.25 0.63
CA TRP A 18 8.69 26.85 -0.08
C TRP A 18 7.77 28.04 -0.41
N ARG A 19 7.64 29.00 0.49
CA ARG A 19 6.86 30.23 0.24
C ARG A 19 7.41 31.06 -0.92
N SER A 20 8.74 31.09 -1.09
CA SER A 20 9.35 31.77 -2.23
C SER A 20 9.05 31.07 -3.57
N LYS A 21 8.94 29.73 -3.57
CA LYS A 21 8.65 28.95 -4.78
C LYS A 21 7.16 28.84 -5.09
N LEU A 22 6.33 28.84 -4.06
CA LEU A 22 4.88 28.69 -4.14
C LEU A 22 4.20 29.86 -3.41
N PRO A 23 4.26 31.09 -3.96
CA PRO A 23 3.80 32.29 -3.27
C PRO A 23 2.30 32.33 -2.98
N ASN A 24 1.50 31.57 -3.75
CA ASN A 24 0.04 31.53 -3.62
C ASN A 24 -0.46 30.29 -2.85
N ALA A 25 0.43 29.45 -2.34
CA ALA A 25 0.04 28.27 -1.60
C ALA A 25 -0.41 28.66 -0.18
N THR A 26 -1.42 27.96 0.33
CA THR A 26 -1.89 28.13 1.71
C THR A 26 -0.84 27.61 2.70
N ASP A 27 -0.93 28.06 3.94
CA ASP A 27 -0.03 27.60 5.00
C ASP A 27 -0.10 26.08 5.19
N ASP A 28 -1.32 25.52 5.11
CA ASP A 28 -1.53 24.07 5.19
C ASP A 28 -0.89 23.31 4.02
N ALA A 29 -0.92 23.88 2.80
CA ALA A 29 -0.26 23.28 1.65
C ALA A 29 1.27 23.23 1.84
N ILE A 30 1.83 24.32 2.34
CA ILE A 30 3.26 24.49 2.58
C ILE A 30 3.74 23.59 3.73
N ASP A 31 2.93 23.41 4.77
CA ASP A 31 3.20 22.48 5.88
C ASP A 31 3.16 21.02 5.42
N MET A 32 2.13 20.62 4.67
CA MET A 32 2.02 19.27 4.11
C MET A 32 3.23 18.94 3.22
N LEU A 33 3.63 19.88 2.37
CA LEU A 33 4.75 19.72 1.46
C LEU A 33 6.09 19.51 2.20
N GLN A 34 6.31 20.24 3.29
CA GLN A 34 7.51 20.07 4.12
C GLN A 34 7.57 18.68 4.75
N LYS A 35 6.45 18.20 5.27
CA LYS A 35 6.39 16.88 5.93
C LYS A 35 6.44 15.70 4.95
N LEU A 36 6.01 15.90 3.70
CA LEU A 36 6.12 14.88 2.64
C LEU A 36 7.50 14.86 1.97
N LEU A 37 8.17 16.00 1.86
CA LEU A 37 9.45 16.13 1.18
C LEU A 37 10.64 16.17 2.14
N ASP A 38 10.56 15.42 3.23
CA ASP A 38 11.72 15.15 4.08
C ASP A 38 12.66 14.14 3.40
N PHE A 39 13.96 14.43 3.48
CA PHE A 39 15.01 13.57 2.96
C PHE A 39 15.16 12.30 3.80
N MET A 40 15.01 12.42 5.11
CA MET A 40 15.00 11.27 6.00
C MET A 40 13.66 10.55 5.89
N PRO A 41 13.64 9.28 5.44
CA PRO A 41 12.38 8.54 5.26
C PRO A 41 11.61 8.37 6.58
N GLU A 42 12.32 8.26 7.70
CA GLU A 42 11.74 8.11 9.03
C GLU A 42 10.98 9.35 9.52
N LEU A 43 11.32 10.53 8.99
CA LEU A 43 10.65 11.78 9.33
C LEU A 43 9.54 12.13 8.34
N ARG A 44 9.45 11.39 7.22
CA ARG A 44 8.45 11.62 6.20
C ARG A 44 7.08 11.20 6.72
N MET A 45 6.11 12.08 6.52
CA MET A 45 4.71 11.78 6.80
C MET A 45 4.23 10.54 6.03
N SER A 46 3.59 9.61 6.73
CA SER A 46 2.98 8.44 6.10
C SER A 46 1.75 8.81 5.26
N ALA A 47 1.38 7.97 4.31
CA ALA A 47 0.20 8.19 3.47
C ALA A 47 -1.08 8.34 4.32
N VAL A 48 -1.22 7.56 5.40
CA VAL A 48 -2.38 7.64 6.31
C VAL A 48 -2.44 9.01 6.99
N GLN A 49 -1.33 9.47 7.59
CA GLN A 49 -1.26 10.80 8.21
C GLN A 49 -1.48 11.94 7.21
N ALA A 50 -1.10 11.73 5.94
CA ALA A 50 -1.29 12.72 4.89
C ALA A 50 -2.76 12.86 4.49
N LEU A 51 -3.55 11.78 4.57
CA LEU A 51 -5.00 11.81 4.34
C LEU A 51 -5.74 12.55 5.46
N ASP A 52 -5.24 12.47 6.69
CA ASP A 52 -5.76 13.23 7.84
C ASP A 52 -5.35 14.73 7.85
N HIS A 53 -4.56 15.19 6.87
CA HIS A 53 -3.99 16.54 6.89
C HIS A 53 -5.05 17.63 6.57
N PRO A 54 -5.06 18.78 7.28
CA PRO A 54 -6.03 19.86 7.04
C PRO A 54 -6.15 20.32 5.59
N TYR A 55 -5.03 20.31 4.86
CA TYR A 55 -4.98 20.68 3.44
C TYR A 55 -5.90 19.82 2.55
N VAL A 56 -6.00 18.51 2.81
CA VAL A 56 -6.83 17.57 2.04
C VAL A 56 -8.15 17.22 2.72
N ALA A 57 -8.44 17.80 3.88
CA ALA A 57 -9.61 17.48 4.70
C ALA A 57 -10.94 17.59 3.95
N GLN A 58 -11.05 18.50 2.97
CA GLN A 58 -12.25 18.63 2.13
C GLN A 58 -12.53 17.40 1.23
N PHE A 59 -11.52 16.56 1.00
CA PHE A 59 -11.58 15.37 0.16
C PHE A 59 -11.47 14.07 0.96
N HIS A 60 -11.24 14.15 2.27
CA HIS A 60 -11.01 13.00 3.13
C HIS A 60 -12.31 12.21 3.32
N ASP A 61 -12.27 10.91 2.99
CA ASP A 61 -13.39 9.98 3.15
C ASP A 61 -12.87 8.61 3.66
N PRO A 62 -12.93 8.37 4.98
CA PRO A 62 -12.48 7.11 5.58
C PRO A 62 -13.15 5.86 5.01
N ALA A 63 -14.38 5.97 4.47
CA ALA A 63 -15.08 4.81 3.91
C ALA A 63 -14.55 4.44 2.51
N ALA A 64 -14.09 5.43 1.73
CA ALA A 64 -13.49 5.22 0.42
C ALA A 64 -11.99 4.84 0.50
N GLU A 65 -11.29 5.30 1.54
CA GLU A 65 -9.85 5.12 1.77
C GLU A 65 -9.49 3.74 2.35
N ARG A 66 -9.77 2.66 1.60
CA ARG A 66 -9.52 1.30 2.08
C ARG A 66 -8.04 0.91 2.07
N VAL A 67 -7.61 0.24 3.15
CA VAL A 67 -6.33 -0.47 3.22
C VAL A 67 -6.51 -1.88 2.65
N ALA A 68 -5.55 -2.36 1.86
CA ALA A 68 -5.57 -3.73 1.38
C ALA A 68 -5.28 -4.71 2.53
N ASP A 69 -6.10 -5.74 2.67
CA ASP A 69 -5.96 -6.76 3.74
C ASP A 69 -4.72 -7.64 3.59
N PHE A 70 -4.01 -7.55 2.47
CA PHE A 70 -2.84 -8.36 2.17
C PHE A 70 -1.76 -7.58 1.43
N CYS A 71 -0.52 -8.00 1.61
CA CYS A 71 0.61 -7.47 0.86
C CYS A 71 0.61 -8.04 -0.56
N VAL A 72 0.65 -7.17 -1.57
CA VAL A 72 0.80 -7.59 -2.97
C VAL A 72 2.22 -8.10 -3.17
N THR A 73 2.36 -9.39 -3.42
CA THR A 73 3.64 -10.01 -3.76
C THR A 73 3.74 -10.16 -5.27
N VAL A 74 4.83 -9.65 -5.86
CA VAL A 74 5.10 -9.87 -7.29
C VAL A 74 5.61 -11.30 -7.45
N PRO A 75 4.96 -12.16 -8.26
CA PRO A 75 5.32 -13.58 -8.37
C PRO A 75 6.67 -13.80 -9.04
N ILE A 76 7.06 -12.89 -9.94
CA ILE A 76 8.35 -12.93 -10.61
C ILE A 76 9.19 -11.77 -10.07
N ASP A 77 10.26 -12.11 -9.36
CA ASP A 77 11.21 -11.12 -8.85
C ASP A 77 11.80 -10.28 -10.00
N ASP A 78 11.93 -8.97 -9.81
CA ASP A 78 12.45 -8.04 -10.83
C ASP A 78 13.81 -7.45 -10.45
N LYS A 79 14.41 -7.91 -9.35
CA LYS A 79 15.73 -7.45 -8.90
C LYS A 79 16.81 -7.61 -9.98
N ASP A 80 16.77 -8.71 -10.71
CA ASP A 80 17.66 -9.01 -11.82
C ASP A 80 16.89 -9.05 -13.13
N LYS A 81 17.40 -8.33 -14.15
CA LYS A 81 16.81 -8.30 -15.49
C LYS A 81 16.85 -9.69 -16.11
N LYS A 82 15.69 -10.35 -16.20
CA LYS A 82 15.56 -11.64 -16.88
C LYS A 82 15.38 -11.43 -18.39
N THR A 83 15.63 -12.47 -19.15
CA THR A 83 15.33 -12.45 -20.59
C THR A 83 13.82 -12.52 -20.82
N THR A 84 13.35 -12.04 -21.96
CA THR A 84 11.92 -12.12 -22.33
C THR A 84 11.40 -13.57 -22.29
N SER A 85 12.23 -14.55 -22.65
CA SER A 85 11.88 -15.97 -22.62
C SER A 85 11.63 -16.47 -21.19
N GLN A 86 12.49 -16.08 -20.25
CA GLN A 86 12.38 -16.47 -18.84
C GLN A 86 11.14 -15.86 -18.18
N TYR A 87 10.85 -14.58 -18.42
CA TYR A 87 9.61 -13.97 -17.91
C TYR A 87 8.37 -14.67 -18.46
N ARG A 88 8.32 -14.97 -19.77
CA ARG A 88 7.19 -15.68 -20.39
C ARG A 88 6.98 -17.06 -19.76
N THR A 89 8.06 -17.81 -19.60
CA THR A 89 8.00 -19.16 -19.02
C THR A 89 7.45 -19.12 -17.60
N GLN A 90 8.01 -18.26 -16.74
CA GLN A 90 7.54 -18.12 -15.35
C GLN A 90 6.09 -17.62 -15.26
N LEU A 91 5.70 -16.66 -16.11
CA LEU A 91 4.30 -16.20 -16.16
C LEU A 91 3.34 -17.35 -16.48
N TYR A 92 3.66 -18.18 -17.47
CA TYR A 92 2.81 -19.33 -17.81
C TYR A 92 2.77 -20.38 -16.69
N GLU A 93 3.89 -20.65 -16.03
CA GLU A 93 3.93 -21.54 -14.86
C GLU A 93 3.04 -21.02 -13.71
N HIS A 94 3.11 -19.72 -13.40
CA HIS A 94 2.26 -19.10 -12.39
C HIS A 94 0.77 -19.14 -12.76
N MET A 95 0.41 -18.90 -14.02
CA MET A 95 -0.98 -18.98 -14.50
C MET A 95 -1.54 -20.41 -14.38
N MET A 96 -0.76 -21.41 -14.81
CA MET A 96 -1.11 -22.82 -14.71
C MET A 96 -1.35 -23.25 -13.26
N ALA A 97 -0.45 -22.87 -12.34
CA ALA A 97 -0.58 -23.18 -10.92
C ALA A 97 -1.82 -22.53 -10.26
N ALA A 98 -2.16 -21.31 -10.69
CA ALA A 98 -3.34 -20.60 -10.22
C ALA A 98 -4.65 -21.27 -10.67
N ASP A 99 -4.71 -21.79 -11.90
CA ASP A 99 -5.88 -22.47 -12.44
C ASP A 99 -6.13 -23.84 -11.78
N VAL A 100 -5.06 -24.57 -11.47
CA VAL A 100 -5.15 -25.82 -10.68
C VAL A 100 -5.73 -25.54 -9.28
N SER A 101 -5.23 -24.50 -8.61
CA SER A 101 -5.68 -24.10 -7.26
C SER A 101 -7.14 -23.61 -7.22
N LYS A 102 -7.64 -23.01 -8.31
CA LYS A 102 -9.06 -22.62 -8.43
C LYS A 102 -9.97 -23.83 -8.64
N ARG A 103 -9.52 -24.83 -9.41
CA ARG A 103 -10.27 -26.07 -9.65
C ARG A 103 -10.42 -26.91 -8.39
N GLY A 104 -9.37 -27.03 -7.57
CA GLY A 104 -9.43 -27.75 -6.28
C GLY A 104 -10.34 -27.08 -5.23
N ARG A 105 -10.44 -25.75 -5.21
CA ARG A 105 -11.39 -25.04 -4.33
C ARG A 105 -12.85 -25.20 -4.78
N ASN A 106 -13.08 -25.30 -6.09
CA ASN A 106 -14.43 -25.43 -6.64
C ASN A 106 -14.99 -26.87 -6.52
N SER A 107 -14.13 -27.90 -6.43
CA SER A 107 -14.56 -29.27 -6.15
C SER A 107 -14.99 -29.46 -4.68
N VAL A 108 -14.22 -28.92 -3.72
CA VAL A 108 -14.56 -28.99 -2.29
C VAL A 108 -15.88 -28.28 -1.96
N ARG A 109 -16.22 -27.19 -2.66
CA ARG A 109 -17.50 -26.49 -2.48
C ARG A 109 -18.72 -27.29 -2.98
N ARG A 110 -18.54 -28.23 -3.92
CA ARG A 110 -19.64 -29.03 -4.48
C ARG A 110 -20.00 -30.26 -3.63
N GLU A 111 -19.10 -30.76 -2.79
CA GLU A 111 -19.33 -31.95 -1.96
C GLU A 111 -19.98 -31.65 -0.60
N SER A 112 -20.04 -30.38 -0.18
CA SER A 112 -20.66 -29.96 1.08
C SER A 112 -22.12 -29.45 0.95
N GLY A 113 -22.82 -29.79 -0.14
CA GLY A 113 -24.25 -29.54 -0.25
C GLY A 113 -25.05 -30.45 0.71
N PRO A 114 -26.10 -29.95 1.41
CA PRO A 114 -26.86 -30.76 2.34
C PRO A 114 -27.54 -31.93 1.58
N ASN A 115 -27.16 -33.15 1.94
CA ASN A 115 -27.70 -34.38 1.39
C ASN A 115 -29.16 -34.54 1.87
N SER A 116 -30.12 -34.03 1.08
CA SER A 116 -31.55 -34.23 1.33
C SER A 116 -31.97 -35.62 0.87
N ASN A 117 -31.72 -36.63 1.70
CA ASN A 117 -32.30 -37.96 1.49
C ASN A 117 -32.65 -38.66 2.82
N ARG A 118 -33.83 -38.35 3.34
CA ARG A 118 -34.64 -39.11 4.32
C ARG A 118 -35.90 -38.28 4.55
N GLU A 119 -37.14 -38.72 4.38
CA GLU A 119 -37.72 -39.94 4.91
C GLU A 119 -39.01 -40.25 4.13
N GLN A 120 -39.06 -41.42 3.49
CA GLN A 120 -40.28 -42.01 2.97
C GLN A 120 -40.84 -42.87 4.11
N ARG A 121 -41.78 -42.32 4.87
CA ARG A 121 -42.58 -43.06 5.86
C ARG A 121 -43.80 -42.21 6.22
N GLN A 122 -44.93 -42.47 5.55
CA GLN A 122 -46.25 -42.80 6.14
C GLN A 122 -47.07 -43.49 5.06
#